data_AF-A0A529LXU8-F1
#
_entry.id   AF-A0A529LXU8-F1
#
_cell.length_a   1.000
_cell.length_b   1.000
_cell.length_c   1.000
_cell.angle_alpha   90.00
_cell.angle_beta   90.00
_cell.angle_gamma   90.00
#
_symmetry.space_group_name_H-M   'P 1'
#
loop_
_entity.id
_entity.type
_entity.pdbx_description
1 polymer ?
#
loop_
_entity_poly.entity_id
_entity_poly.type
_entity_poly.pdbx_seq_one_letter_code
_entity_poly.pdbx_strand_id
1 'polypeptide(L)'
;EETHTKKVIFHPKLLPAIVIADPELSVGMPPFITAGTGMDALAHCLEAYCAPGYHPMADGIAVEGIRLVFENLPKAFANGKDLVARAHMMSAAAMGATAFQKGLGAIHSLSHPIGALYDTHHGMTNAVFMPYVLAFNREAIEERIARLAAYCGIKGGFDGF
;
A
#
# COMPACT_ATOMS: atom_id res chain seq x y z
N GLU A 1 -11.44 23.28 4.96
CA GLU A 1 -11.37 23.23 3.49
C GLU A 1 -10.76 24.50 2.87
N GLU A 2 -10.96 25.69 3.46
CA GLU A 2 -10.48 26.99 2.95
C GLU A 2 -8.99 27.06 2.55
N THR A 3 -8.08 26.32 3.18
CA THR A 3 -6.63 26.42 2.92
C THR A 3 -6.07 25.32 2.01
N HIS A 4 -6.90 24.38 1.55
CA HIS A 4 -6.45 23.21 0.75
C HIS A 4 -5.21 22.48 1.33
N THR A 5 -5.09 22.46 2.67
CA THR A 5 -3.92 21.88 3.36
C THR A 5 -4.32 20.61 4.09
N LYS A 6 -3.70 19.48 3.74
CA LYS A 6 -3.79 18.24 4.51
C LYS A 6 -2.91 18.36 5.76
N LYS A 7 -3.51 18.35 6.96
CA LYS A 7 -2.78 18.37 8.23
C LYS A 7 -2.81 16.99 8.85
N VAL A 8 -1.69 16.56 9.44
CA VAL A 8 -1.62 15.30 10.17
C VAL A 8 -1.52 15.58 11.67
N ILE A 9 -2.37 14.93 12.45
CA ILE A 9 -2.38 15.01 13.91
C ILE A 9 -1.91 13.66 14.42
N PHE A 10 -0.82 13.66 15.20
CA PHE A 10 -0.25 12.45 15.79
C PHE A 10 -0.29 12.53 17.30
N HIS A 11 -0.85 11.50 17.92
CA HIS A 11 -0.80 11.28 19.36
C HIS A 11 -1.02 9.79 19.64
N PRO A 12 -0.26 9.13 20.54
CA PRO A 12 -0.43 7.70 20.81
C PRO A 12 -1.86 7.28 21.19
N LYS A 13 -2.61 8.16 21.88
CA LYS A 13 -4.03 7.94 22.21
C LYS A 13 -5.00 8.00 21.02
N LEU A 14 -4.55 8.35 19.82
CA LEU A 14 -5.35 8.23 18.60
C LEU A 14 -5.33 6.80 18.03
N LEU A 15 -4.42 5.93 18.50
CA LEU A 15 -4.44 4.53 18.15
C LEU A 15 -5.71 3.88 18.73
N PRO A 16 -6.53 3.22 17.89
CA PRO A 16 -7.69 2.48 18.38
C PRO A 16 -7.27 1.40 19.39
N ALA A 17 -8.04 1.24 20.47
CA ALA A 17 -7.82 0.16 21.42
C ALA A 17 -8.20 -1.21 20.84
N ILE A 18 -9.16 -1.23 19.91
CA ILE A 18 -9.67 -2.43 19.24
C ILE A 18 -9.90 -2.08 17.77
N VAL A 19 -9.49 -2.98 16.88
CA VAL A 19 -9.76 -2.92 15.43
C VAL A 19 -10.54 -4.18 15.05
N ILE A 20 -11.72 -4.00 14.44
CA ILE A 20 -12.54 -5.10 13.92
C ILE A 20 -12.39 -5.10 12.40
N ALA A 21 -11.68 -6.10 11.89
CA ALA A 21 -11.38 -6.26 10.47
C ALA A 21 -12.27 -7.39 9.90
N ASP A 22 -13.53 -7.06 9.61
CA ASP A 22 -14.51 -8.00 9.04
C ASP A 22 -14.60 -7.84 7.51
N PRO A 23 -14.15 -8.83 6.72
CA PRO A 23 -14.19 -8.76 5.27
C PRO A 23 -15.61 -8.71 4.69
N GLU A 24 -16.63 -9.19 5.41
CA GLU A 24 -18.03 -9.12 4.95
C GLU A 24 -18.50 -7.68 4.80
N LEU A 25 -17.96 -6.76 5.60
CA LEU A 25 -18.28 -5.33 5.51
C LEU A 25 -17.69 -4.66 4.26
N SER A 26 -16.82 -5.36 3.51
CA SER A 26 -16.17 -4.82 2.31
C SER A 26 -16.75 -5.34 0.99
N VAL A 27 -17.66 -6.33 1.01
CA VAL A 27 -18.17 -6.95 -0.23
C VAL A 27 -18.94 -5.97 -1.13
N GLY A 28 -19.51 -4.92 -0.53
CA GLY A 28 -20.26 -3.88 -1.24
C GLY A 28 -19.40 -2.84 -1.95
N MET A 29 -18.07 -2.86 -1.78
CA MET A 29 -17.20 -1.86 -2.42
C MET A 29 -17.23 -2.01 -3.95
N PRO A 30 -17.48 -0.91 -4.70
CA PRO A 30 -17.37 -0.91 -6.15
C PRO A 30 -15.97 -1.33 -6.62
N PRO A 31 -15.83 -1.88 -7.85
CA PRO A 31 -14.53 -2.29 -8.39
C PRO A 31 -13.48 -1.17 -8.38
N PHE A 32 -13.84 0.05 -8.76
CA PHE A 32 -12.90 1.18 -8.76
C PHE A 32 -12.37 1.52 -7.36
N ILE A 33 -13.22 1.48 -6.32
CA ILE A 33 -12.80 1.68 -4.93
C ILE A 33 -11.91 0.52 -4.46
N THR A 34 -12.23 -0.71 -4.88
CA THR A 34 -11.43 -1.90 -4.58
C THR A 34 -10.02 -1.79 -5.18
N ALA A 35 -9.92 -1.38 -6.45
CA ALA A 35 -8.64 -1.13 -7.10
C ALA A 35 -7.84 -0.03 -6.38
N GLY A 36 -8.46 1.13 -6.17
CA GLY A 36 -7.79 2.26 -5.53
C GLY A 36 -7.28 1.93 -4.14
N THR A 37 -8.13 1.40 -3.26
CA THR A 37 -7.73 1.03 -1.88
C THR A 37 -6.74 -0.14 -1.84
N GLY A 38 -6.82 -1.09 -2.79
CA GLY A 38 -5.83 -2.16 -2.90
C GLY A 38 -4.45 -1.66 -3.33
N MET A 39 -4.40 -0.71 -4.26
CA MET A 39 -3.15 -0.06 -4.66
C MET A 39 -2.57 0.81 -3.54
N ASP A 40 -3.42 1.39 -2.70
CA ASP A 40 -2.99 2.11 -1.49
C ASP A 40 -2.31 1.17 -0.49
N ALA A 41 -2.92 0.00 -0.23
CA ALA A 41 -2.31 -1.04 0.60
C ALA A 41 -0.96 -1.52 0.05
N LEU A 42 -0.85 -1.65 -1.28
CA LEU A 42 0.42 -1.97 -1.95
C LEU A 42 1.47 -0.88 -1.72
N ALA A 43 1.10 0.39 -1.93
CA ALA A 43 1.98 1.53 -1.75
C ALA A 43 2.49 1.63 -0.31
N HIS A 44 1.62 1.44 0.69
CA HIS A 44 2.02 1.41 2.10
C HIS A 44 3.09 0.35 2.37
N CYS A 45 2.86 -0.89 1.93
CA CYS A 45 3.83 -1.97 2.15
C CYS A 45 5.15 -1.72 1.40
N LEU A 46 5.06 -1.32 0.13
CA LEU A 46 6.23 -1.09 -0.72
C LEU A 46 7.11 0.04 -0.17
N GLU A 47 6.52 1.18 0.16
CA GLU A 47 7.29 2.31 0.70
C GLU A 47 7.86 2.02 2.08
N ALA A 48 7.11 1.31 2.94
CA ALA A 48 7.63 0.86 4.22
C ALA A 48 8.85 -0.06 4.05
N TYR A 49 8.77 -1.03 3.13
CA TYR A 49 9.90 -1.94 2.85
C TYR A 49 11.15 -1.20 2.34
N CYS A 50 10.94 -0.18 1.51
CA CYS A 50 12.01 0.64 0.94
C CYS A 50 12.51 1.77 1.85
N ALA A 51 11.80 2.12 2.93
CA ALA A 51 12.20 3.17 3.85
C ALA A 51 13.60 2.87 4.48
N PRO A 52 14.48 3.87 4.64
CA PRO A 52 15.89 3.67 5.01
C PRO A 52 16.13 3.24 6.48
N GLY A 53 15.11 3.25 7.34
CA GLY A 53 15.25 2.82 8.75
C GLY A 53 15.45 1.32 8.93
N TYR A 54 16.15 0.89 9.99
CA TYR A 54 16.24 -0.54 10.33
C TYR A 54 15.05 -0.98 11.18
N HIS A 55 14.19 -1.84 10.62
CA HIS A 55 13.06 -2.43 11.35
C HIS A 55 12.65 -3.79 10.73
N PRO A 56 13.38 -4.88 11.01
CA PRO A 56 13.22 -6.16 10.31
C PRO A 56 11.81 -6.78 10.43
N MET A 57 11.09 -6.55 11.54
CA MET A 57 9.70 -6.99 11.66
C MET A 57 8.77 -6.27 10.67
N ALA A 58 8.97 -4.97 10.46
CA ALA A 58 8.18 -4.18 9.51
C ALA A 58 8.51 -4.60 8.07
N ASP A 59 9.79 -4.88 7.78
CA ASP A 59 10.22 -5.39 6.48
C ASP A 59 9.54 -6.74 6.17
N GLY A 60 9.52 -7.67 7.12
CA GLY A 60 8.85 -8.97 6.94
C GLY A 60 7.34 -8.85 6.73
N ILE A 61 6.68 -7.99 7.52
CA ILE A 61 5.24 -7.72 7.40
C ILE A 61 4.91 -7.08 6.04
N ALA A 62 5.72 -6.11 5.59
CA ALA A 62 5.53 -5.44 4.31
C ALA A 62 5.64 -6.41 3.13
N VAL A 63 6.65 -7.27 3.12
CA VAL A 63 6.88 -8.22 2.02
C VAL A 63 5.73 -9.23 1.90
N GLU A 64 5.21 -9.74 3.02
CA GLU A 64 4.03 -10.61 3.01
C GLU A 64 2.77 -9.84 2.57
N GLY A 65 2.59 -8.60 3.03
CA GLY A 65 1.50 -7.73 2.57
C GLY A 65 1.50 -7.53 1.05
N ILE A 66 2.67 -7.29 0.44
CA ILE A 66 2.82 -7.13 -1.01
C ILE A 66 2.43 -8.42 -1.75
N ARG A 67 2.88 -9.59 -1.28
CA ARG A 67 2.49 -10.89 -1.85
C ARG A 67 0.98 -11.08 -1.82
N LEU A 68 0.35 -10.76 -0.68
CA LEU A 68 -1.11 -10.85 -0.54
C LEU A 68 -1.85 -9.94 -1.51
N VAL A 69 -1.38 -8.70 -1.73
CA VAL A 69 -1.97 -7.81 -2.74
C VAL A 69 -1.88 -8.44 -4.13
N PHE A 70 -0.70 -8.87 -4.57
CA PHE A 70 -0.53 -9.42 -5.92
C PHE A 70 -1.43 -10.64 -6.17
N GLU A 71 -1.59 -11.50 -5.16
CA GLU A 71 -2.41 -12.70 -5.30
C GLU A 71 -3.91 -12.43 -5.24
N ASN A 72 -4.37 -11.36 -4.57
CA ASN A 72 -5.78 -11.22 -4.18
C ASN A 72 -6.46 -9.94 -4.68
N LEU A 73 -5.72 -8.86 -4.97
CA LEU A 73 -6.33 -7.65 -5.52
C LEU A 73 -7.03 -7.91 -6.87
N PRO A 74 -6.44 -8.62 -7.85
CA PRO A 74 -7.12 -8.92 -9.10
C PRO A 74 -8.40 -9.76 -8.88
N LYS A 75 -8.37 -10.71 -7.93
CA LYS A 75 -9.52 -11.55 -7.58
C LYS A 75 -10.65 -10.74 -6.95
N ALA A 76 -10.33 -9.91 -5.94
CA ALA A 76 -11.29 -9.05 -5.27
C ALA A 76 -11.87 -7.97 -6.20
N PHE A 77 -11.08 -7.48 -7.16
CA PHE A 77 -11.54 -6.55 -8.19
C PHE A 77 -12.51 -7.23 -9.17
N ALA A 78 -12.16 -8.42 -9.67
CA ALA A 78 -12.98 -9.17 -10.61
C ALA A 78 -14.28 -9.71 -9.98
N ASN A 79 -14.21 -10.13 -8.72
CA ASN A 79 -15.35 -10.62 -7.95
C ASN A 79 -15.31 -10.03 -6.52
N GLY A 80 -16.00 -8.92 -6.32
CA GLY A 80 -16.08 -8.25 -5.02
C GLY A 80 -16.75 -9.06 -3.89
N LYS A 81 -17.38 -10.20 -4.22
CA LYS A 81 -17.99 -11.13 -3.25
C LYS A 81 -17.07 -12.28 -2.85
N ASP A 82 -15.86 -12.36 -3.41
CA ASP A 82 -14.86 -13.35 -2.98
C ASP A 82 -14.35 -12.98 -1.58
N LEU A 83 -14.95 -13.59 -0.56
CA LEU A 83 -14.63 -13.31 0.84
C LEU A 83 -13.18 -13.65 1.20
N VAL A 84 -12.59 -14.67 0.55
CA VAL A 84 -11.19 -15.02 0.80
C VAL A 84 -10.29 -13.91 0.27
N ALA A 85 -10.50 -13.48 -0.99
CA ALA A 85 -9.73 -12.38 -1.55
C ALA A 85 -9.91 -11.08 -0.75
N ARG A 86 -11.13 -10.78 -0.29
CA ARG A 86 -11.41 -9.63 0.59
C ARG A 86 -10.67 -9.72 1.93
N ALA A 87 -10.66 -10.89 2.57
CA ALA A 87 -9.95 -11.12 3.83
C ALA A 87 -8.44 -10.95 3.68
N HIS A 88 -7.86 -11.46 2.60
CA HIS A 88 -6.44 -11.28 2.30
C HIS A 88 -6.09 -9.82 1.98
N MET A 89 -6.94 -9.09 1.24
CA MET A 89 -6.73 -7.66 0.99
C MET A 89 -6.85 -6.82 2.26
N MET A 90 -7.77 -7.17 3.16
CA MET A 90 -7.91 -6.52 4.46
C MET A 90 -6.69 -6.78 5.35
N SER A 91 -6.16 -8.01 5.32
CA SER A 91 -4.92 -8.36 6.00
C SER A 91 -3.74 -7.58 5.43
N ALA A 92 -3.62 -7.47 4.10
CA ALA A 92 -2.57 -6.70 3.43
C ALA A 92 -2.63 -5.20 3.81
N ALA A 93 -3.84 -4.62 3.90
CA ALA A 93 -4.00 -3.23 4.35
C ALA A 93 -3.56 -3.04 5.81
N ALA A 94 -3.92 -3.96 6.71
CA ALA A 94 -3.49 -3.92 8.11
C ALA A 94 -1.97 -4.13 8.26
N MET A 95 -1.38 -5.00 7.44
CA MET A 95 0.07 -5.20 7.35
C MET A 95 0.77 -3.93 6.90
N GLY A 96 0.27 -3.25 5.86
CA GLY A 96 0.78 -1.95 5.41
C GLY A 96 0.74 -0.90 6.52
N ALA A 97 -0.39 -0.79 7.24
CA ALA A 97 -0.54 0.13 8.38
C ALA A 97 0.38 -0.21 9.57
N THR A 98 0.77 -1.47 9.71
CA THR A 98 1.74 -1.89 10.73
C THR A 98 3.16 -1.57 10.28
N ALA A 99 3.50 -1.88 9.02
CA ALA A 99 4.83 -1.71 8.47
C ALA A 99 5.20 -0.23 8.29
N PHE A 100 4.28 0.61 7.84
CA PHE A 100 4.55 2.02 7.52
C PHE A 100 4.86 2.92 8.73
N GLN A 101 4.78 2.38 9.95
CA GLN A 101 5.29 3.05 11.15
C GLN A 101 6.81 3.29 11.03
N LYS A 102 7.49 2.51 10.19
CA LYS A 102 8.87 2.70 9.76
C LYS A 102 9.07 3.93 8.86
N GLY A 103 8.00 4.39 8.20
CA GLY A 103 8.00 5.52 7.27
C GLY A 103 7.36 5.16 5.91
N LEU A 104 7.04 6.22 5.16
CA LEU A 104 6.62 6.18 3.76
C LEU A 104 7.60 7.00 2.90
N GLY A 105 7.37 7.08 1.59
CA GLY A 105 8.31 7.67 0.64
C GLY A 105 7.66 8.64 -0.35
N ALA A 106 8.27 8.74 -1.53
CA ALA A 106 7.93 9.71 -2.55
C ALA A 106 6.54 9.48 -3.18
N ILE A 107 5.99 8.26 -3.19
CA ILE A 107 4.64 7.99 -3.70
C ILE A 107 3.63 8.80 -2.89
N HIS A 108 3.67 8.70 -1.56
CA HIS A 108 2.77 9.47 -0.70
C HIS A 108 3.11 10.96 -0.67
N SER A 109 4.40 11.32 -0.68
CA SER A 109 4.82 12.73 -0.71
C SER A 109 4.30 13.48 -1.94
N LEU A 110 4.26 12.82 -3.11
CA LEU A 110 3.73 13.41 -4.34
C LEU A 110 2.20 13.35 -4.40
N SER A 111 1.59 12.27 -3.89
CA SER A 111 0.13 12.09 -3.95
C SER A 111 -0.63 13.02 -3.02
N HIS A 112 -0.09 13.37 -1.85
CA HIS A 112 -0.75 14.25 -0.88
C HIS A 112 -1.14 15.64 -1.43
N PRO A 113 -0.23 16.43 -2.03
CA PRO A 113 -0.61 17.73 -2.60
C PRO A 113 -1.57 17.60 -3.79
N ILE A 114 -1.41 16.57 -4.64
CA ILE A 114 -2.33 16.33 -5.77
C ILE A 114 -3.74 16.01 -5.27
N GLY A 115 -3.87 15.16 -4.25
CA GLY A 115 -5.16 14.88 -3.62
C GLY A 115 -5.78 16.13 -3.00
N ALA A 116 -4.99 16.97 -2.33
CA ALA A 116 -5.49 18.17 -1.67
C ALA A 116 -5.96 19.27 -2.66
N LEU A 117 -5.32 19.36 -3.83
CA LEU A 117 -5.64 20.38 -4.85
C LEU A 117 -6.76 19.95 -5.81
N TYR A 118 -6.83 18.66 -6.15
CA TYR A 118 -7.67 18.16 -7.24
C TYR A 118 -8.71 17.11 -6.80
N ASP A 119 -8.79 16.81 -5.51
CA ASP A 119 -9.73 15.83 -4.93
C ASP A 119 -9.68 14.46 -5.62
N THR A 120 -8.46 14.03 -5.97
CA THR A 120 -8.22 12.74 -6.62
C THR A 120 -8.33 11.58 -5.63
N HIS A 121 -8.81 10.42 -6.09
CA HIS A 121 -8.87 9.23 -5.25
C HIS A 121 -7.46 8.79 -4.81
N HIS A 122 -7.16 8.89 -3.51
CA HIS A 122 -5.80 8.75 -2.96
C HIS A 122 -5.01 7.55 -3.49
N GLY A 123 -5.57 6.35 -3.36
CA GLY A 123 -4.88 5.12 -3.79
C GLY A 123 -4.68 4.99 -5.31
N MET A 124 -5.53 5.64 -6.12
CA MET A 124 -5.33 5.70 -7.57
C MET A 124 -4.21 6.68 -7.92
N THR A 125 -4.12 7.80 -7.21
CA THR A 125 -2.99 8.74 -7.33
C THR A 125 -1.67 8.07 -6.94
N ASN A 126 -1.67 7.31 -5.84
CA ASN A 126 -0.53 6.48 -5.45
C ASN A 126 -0.13 5.49 -6.56
N ALA A 127 -1.11 4.79 -7.16
CA ALA A 127 -0.87 3.87 -8.27
C ALA A 127 -0.23 4.55 -9.50
N VAL A 128 -0.66 5.77 -9.84
CA VAL A 128 -0.11 6.54 -10.95
C VAL A 128 1.36 6.92 -10.70
N PHE A 129 1.73 7.32 -9.47
CA PHE A 129 3.10 7.71 -9.16
C PHE A 129 4.06 6.53 -8.97
N MET A 130 3.55 5.37 -8.55
CA MET A 130 4.35 4.18 -8.20
C MET A 130 5.44 3.81 -9.22
N PRO A 131 5.14 3.61 -10.52
CA PRO A 131 6.19 3.20 -11.48
C PRO A 131 7.28 4.25 -11.64
N TYR A 132 6.93 5.55 -11.61
CA TYR A 132 7.91 6.63 -11.74
C TYR A 132 8.80 6.76 -10.50
N VAL A 133 8.22 6.58 -9.31
CA VAL A 133 8.97 6.59 -8.05
C VAL A 133 9.89 5.38 -7.95
N LEU A 134 9.45 4.20 -8.37
CA LEU A 134 10.32 3.02 -8.44
C LEU A 134 11.51 3.30 -9.35
N ALA A 135 11.27 3.77 -10.58
CA ALA A 135 12.34 4.10 -11.51
C ALA A 135 13.31 5.15 -10.95
N PHE A 136 12.80 6.21 -10.32
CA PHE A 136 13.62 7.24 -9.67
C PHE A 136 14.47 6.68 -8.52
N ASN A 137 13.90 5.79 -7.70
CA ASN A 137 14.59 5.22 -6.53
C ASN A 137 15.51 4.04 -6.86
N ARG A 138 15.57 3.56 -8.11
CA ARG A 138 16.23 2.29 -8.50
C ARG A 138 17.60 2.13 -7.86
N GLU A 139 18.48 3.12 -7.98
CA GLU A 139 19.86 3.07 -7.44
C GLU A 139 19.89 2.72 -5.93
N ALA A 140 18.90 3.17 -5.16
CA ALA A 140 18.83 2.94 -3.72
C ALA A 140 18.11 1.64 -3.33
N ILE A 141 17.24 1.09 -4.18
CA ILE A 141 16.33 0.00 -3.81
C ILE A 141 16.43 -1.24 -4.70
N GLU A 142 17.28 -1.25 -5.72
CA GLU A 142 17.34 -2.34 -6.72
C GLU A 142 17.49 -3.73 -6.09
N GLU A 143 18.45 -3.91 -5.17
CA GLU A 143 18.64 -5.19 -4.49
C GLU A 143 17.46 -5.58 -3.60
N ARG A 144 16.79 -4.60 -2.98
CA ARG A 144 15.59 -4.83 -2.15
C ARG A 144 14.45 -5.33 -3.01
N ILE A 145 14.15 -4.64 -4.11
CA ILE A 145 13.08 -5.01 -5.02
C ILE A 145 13.39 -6.33 -5.73
N ALA A 146 14.64 -6.61 -6.11
CA ALA A 146 15.02 -7.90 -6.69
C ALA A 146 14.72 -9.08 -5.74
N ARG A 147 15.00 -8.93 -4.44
CA ARG A 147 14.64 -9.93 -3.42
C ARG A 147 13.13 -10.06 -3.24
N LEU A 148 12.42 -8.94 -3.22
CA LEU A 148 10.96 -8.92 -3.13
C LEU A 148 10.31 -9.60 -4.37
N ALA A 149 10.79 -9.30 -5.56
CA ALA A 149 10.34 -9.93 -6.80
C ALA A 149 10.50 -11.45 -6.73
N ALA A 150 11.67 -11.93 -6.29
CA ALA A 150 11.91 -13.36 -6.11
C ALA A 150 10.96 -13.99 -5.07
N TYR A 151 10.69 -13.30 -3.96
CA TYR A 151 9.74 -13.76 -2.94
C TYR A 151 8.30 -13.86 -3.49
N CYS A 152 7.89 -12.89 -4.31
CA CYS A 152 6.58 -12.90 -4.97
C CYS A 152 6.52 -13.81 -6.20
N GLY A 153 7.59 -14.51 -6.56
CA GLY A 153 7.65 -15.38 -7.75
C GLY A 153 7.69 -14.61 -9.08
N ILE A 154 8.01 -13.31 -9.06
CA ILE A 154 8.11 -12.44 -10.24
C ILE A 154 9.51 -12.58 -10.84
N LYS A 155 9.59 -12.92 -12.12
CA LYS A 155 10.84 -13.07 -12.87
C LYS A 155 11.31 -11.72 -13.39
N GLY A 156 12.63 -11.55 -13.54
CA GLY A 156 13.22 -10.31 -14.10
C GLY A 156 13.77 -9.33 -13.07
N GLY A 157 13.74 -9.67 -11.77
CA GLY A 157 14.30 -8.83 -10.71
C GLY A 157 13.56 -7.49 -10.63
N PHE A 158 14.32 -6.39 -10.57
CA PHE A 158 13.74 -5.05 -10.54
C PHE A 158 12.88 -4.73 -11.76
N ASP A 159 13.34 -5.06 -12.97
CA ASP A 159 12.63 -4.71 -14.21
C ASP A 159 11.35 -5.55 -14.42
N GLY A 160 11.24 -6.68 -13.71
CA GLY A 160 10.04 -7.52 -13.75
C GLY A 160 8.98 -7.18 -12.71
N PHE A 161 9.39 -6.54 -11.61
CA PHE A 161 8.52 -6.09 -10.53
C PHE A 161 7.71 -4.85 -10.93
#